data_AF-W7ARM7-F1
#
_entry.id   AF-W7ARM7-F1
#
_cell.length_a   1.000
_cell.length_b   1.000
_cell.length_c   1.000
_cell.angle_alpha   90.00
_cell.angle_beta   90.00
_cell.angle_gamma   90.00
#
_symmetry.space_group_name_H-M   'P 1'
#
loop_
_entity.id
_entity.type
_entity.pdbx_description
1 polymer ?
#
loop_
_entity_poly.entity_id
_entity_poly.type
_entity_poly.pdbx_seq_one_letter_code
_entity_poly.pdbx_strand_id
1 'polypeptide(L)'
;MEARFNSKHVLKFTLASCAVILVLLGVIPILWIRIVLIILSGLILGINNALFTTTVMEHSPYTRSVTSGAYNFVRWLGAAFAPIVSGLISEMFGTSYPFIVAAILAVVGMALLFLKIIPEHQTKTVEATE
;
A
#
# COMPACT_ATOMS: atom_id res chain seq x y z
N MET A 1 7.71 -13.62 21.93
CA MET A 1 8.84 -13.96 21.04
C MET A 1 8.41 -14.44 19.65
N GLU A 2 7.11 -14.52 19.29
CA GLU A 2 6.69 -15.10 17.98
C GLU A 2 6.07 -14.11 16.97
N ALA A 3 5.76 -12.86 17.35
CA ALA A 3 5.05 -11.93 16.47
C ALA A 3 5.92 -11.24 15.38
N ARG A 4 7.26 -11.21 15.54
CA ARG A 4 8.14 -10.46 14.62
C ARG A 4 8.45 -11.19 13.31
N PHE A 5 8.32 -12.51 13.27
CA PHE A 5 8.61 -13.30 12.06
C PHE A 5 7.43 -13.32 11.08
N ASN A 6 6.21 -13.07 11.58
CA ASN A 6 4.99 -13.17 10.76
C ASN A 6 4.63 -11.86 10.05
N SER A 7 4.93 -10.68 10.61
CA SER A 7 4.52 -9.39 10.00
C SER A 7 5.04 -9.18 8.56
N LYS A 8 6.27 -9.63 8.25
CA LYS A 8 6.83 -9.54 6.88
C LYS A 8 6.14 -10.50 5.91
N HIS A 9 5.74 -11.69 6.36
CA HIS A 9 5.01 -12.66 5.52
C HIS A 9 3.55 -12.26 5.35
N VAL A 10 2.91 -11.76 6.41
CA VAL A 10 1.54 -11.27 6.35
C VAL A 10 1.45 -10.06 5.43
N LEU A 11 2.36 -9.08 5.53
CA LEU A 11 2.36 -7.93 4.61
C LEU A 11 2.48 -8.38 3.13
N LYS A 12 3.36 -9.33 2.84
CA LYS A 12 3.50 -9.91 1.49
C LYS A 12 2.21 -10.59 1.01
N PHE A 13 1.60 -11.42 1.86
CA PHE A 13 0.35 -12.12 1.53
C PHE A 13 -0.80 -11.14 1.28
N THR A 14 -0.96 -10.14 2.16
CA THR A 14 -2.08 -9.20 2.08
C THR A 14 -1.95 -8.30 0.85
N LEU A 15 -0.73 -7.96 0.43
CA LEU A 15 -0.48 -7.17 -0.76
C LEU A 15 -0.63 -8.00 -2.06
N ALA A 16 -0.15 -9.25 -2.04
CA ALA A 16 -0.37 -10.20 -3.14
C ALA A 16 -1.86 -10.45 -3.38
N SER A 17 -2.63 -10.69 -2.31
CA SER A 17 -4.08 -10.86 -2.39
C SER A 17 -4.78 -9.60 -2.92
N CYS A 18 -4.31 -8.40 -2.54
CA CYS A 18 -4.83 -7.14 -3.06
C CYS A 18 -4.58 -7.00 -4.57
N ALA A 19 -3.37 -7.32 -5.04
CA ALA A 19 -3.02 -7.30 -6.46
C ALA A 19 -3.87 -8.29 -7.28
N VAL A 20 -4.05 -9.52 -6.78
CA VAL A 20 -4.88 -10.54 -7.43
C VAL A 20 -6.34 -10.07 -7.55
N ILE A 21 -6.90 -9.48 -6.50
CA ILE A 21 -8.29 -8.98 -6.53
C ILE A 21 -8.45 -7.83 -7.53
N LEU A 22 -7.48 -6.91 -7.61
CA LEU A 22 -7.52 -5.81 -8.58
C LEU A 22 -7.45 -6.31 -10.02
N VAL A 23 -6.60 -7.32 -10.29
CA VAL A 23 -6.53 -7.98 -11.61
C VAL A 23 -7.87 -8.66 -11.94
N LEU A 24 -8.45 -9.40 -11.00
CA LEU A 24 -9.74 -10.06 -11.20
C LEU A 24 -10.88 -9.05 -11.44
N LEU A 25 -10.86 -7.89 -10.78
CA LEU A 25 -11.79 -6.78 -11.02
C LEU A 25 -11.65 -6.19 -12.43
N GLY A 26 -10.41 -6.10 -12.94
CA GLY A 26 -10.13 -5.61 -14.29
C GLY A 26 -10.55 -6.58 -15.40
N VAL A 27 -10.37 -7.89 -15.19
CA VAL A 27 -10.63 -8.93 -16.20
C VAL A 27 -12.09 -9.37 -16.23
N ILE A 28 -12.77 -9.42 -15.08
CA ILE A 28 -14.13 -9.96 -14.99
C ILE A 28 -15.15 -8.82 -15.15
N PRO A 29 -15.98 -8.79 -16.22
CA PRO A 29 -17.00 -7.76 -16.41
C PRO A 29 -18.33 -8.05 -15.68
N ILE A 30 -18.45 -9.22 -15.04
CA ILE A 30 -19.70 -9.68 -14.40
C ILE A 30 -19.97 -8.92 -13.09
N LEU A 31 -21.09 -8.21 -13.03
CA LEU A 31 -21.45 -7.30 -11.93
C LEU A 31 -21.53 -7.99 -10.56
N TRP A 32 -22.17 -9.15 -10.48
CA TRP A 32 -22.30 -9.93 -9.24
C TRP A 32 -20.95 -10.36 -8.67
N ILE A 33 -20.04 -10.83 -9.55
CA ILE A 33 -18.70 -11.26 -9.16
C ILE A 33 -17.88 -10.05 -8.71
N ARG A 34 -17.97 -8.91 -9.41
CA ARG A 34 -17.30 -7.65 -9.00
C ARG A 34 -17.69 -7.21 -7.59
N ILE A 35 -18.96 -7.29 -7.21
CA ILE A 35 -19.42 -6.92 -5.86
C ILE A 35 -18.73 -7.80 -4.80
N VAL A 36 -18.71 -9.12 -5.00
CA VAL A 36 -18.06 -10.06 -4.07
C VAL A 36 -16.56 -9.77 -3.95
N LEU A 37 -15.89 -9.50 -5.07
CA LEU A 37 -14.48 -9.10 -5.11
C LEU A 37 -14.22 -7.78 -4.39
N ILE A 38 -15.09 -6.78 -4.54
CA ILE A 38 -14.96 -5.49 -3.83
C ILE A 38 -15.08 -5.69 -2.31
N ILE A 39 -16.04 -6.50 -1.86
CA ILE A 39 -16.21 -6.80 -0.42
C ILE A 39 -14.97 -7.50 0.14
N LEU A 40 -14.47 -8.53 -0.56
CA LEU A 40 -13.21 -9.21 -0.19
C LEU A 40 -12.01 -8.26 -0.19
N SER A 41 -11.94 -7.36 -1.18
CA SER A 41 -10.90 -6.35 -1.27
C SER A 41 -10.90 -5.44 -0.03
N GLY A 42 -12.08 -5.03 0.44
CA GLY A 42 -12.22 -4.13 1.59
C GLY A 42 -11.62 -4.72 2.86
N LEU A 43 -11.83 -6.02 3.10
CA LEU A 43 -11.23 -6.73 4.23
C LEU A 43 -9.70 -6.73 4.15
N ILE A 44 -9.17 -7.04 2.97
CA ILE A 44 -7.72 -7.09 2.72
C ILE A 44 -7.08 -5.70 2.80
N LEU A 45 -7.73 -4.67 2.26
CA LEU A 45 -7.31 -3.27 2.36
C LEU A 45 -7.28 -2.79 3.82
N GLY A 46 -8.26 -3.20 4.63
CA GLY A 46 -8.29 -2.91 6.07
C GLY A 46 -7.09 -3.51 6.82
N ILE A 47 -6.78 -4.78 6.55
CA ILE A 47 -5.60 -5.46 7.14
C ILE A 47 -4.30 -4.76 6.69
N ASN A 48 -4.17 -4.44 5.40
CA ASN A 48 -3.02 -3.72 4.88
C ASN A 48 -2.82 -2.36 5.57
N ASN A 49 -3.87 -1.59 5.80
CA ASN A 49 -3.76 -0.28 6.46
C ASN A 49 -3.17 -0.38 7.88
N ALA A 50 -3.62 -1.36 8.67
CA ALA A 50 -3.08 -1.62 10.01
C ALA A 50 -1.61 -2.05 9.96
N LEU A 51 -1.27 -2.94 9.04
CA LEU A 51 0.11 -3.43 8.86
C LEU A 51 1.05 -2.33 8.38
N PHE A 52 0.66 -1.50 7.41
CA PHE A 52 1.49 -0.39 6.93
C PHE A 52 1.79 0.60 8.04
N THR A 53 0.76 1.01 8.78
CA THR A 53 0.93 1.94 9.90
C THR A 53 1.87 1.35 10.95
N THR A 54 1.69 0.08 11.32
CA THR A 54 2.55 -0.59 12.31
C THR A 54 3.99 -0.72 11.80
N THR A 55 4.17 -1.12 10.54
CA THR A 55 5.49 -1.31 9.91
C THR A 55 6.28 -0.02 9.84
N VAL A 56 5.64 1.08 9.42
CA VAL A 56 6.25 2.40 9.33
C VAL A 56 6.66 2.91 10.72
N MET A 57 5.81 2.70 11.73
CA MET A 57 6.10 3.12 13.10
C MET A 57 7.20 2.29 13.77
N GLU A 58 7.35 1.01 13.39
CA GLU A 58 8.42 0.14 13.90
C GLU A 58 9.78 0.37 13.22
N HIS A 59 9.81 0.77 11.95
CA HIS A 59 11.05 0.91 11.18
C HIS A 59 11.53 2.37 11.02
N SER A 60 10.74 3.36 11.42
CA SER A 60 11.15 4.76 11.35
C SER A 60 12.14 5.13 12.46
N PRO A 61 13.28 5.78 12.13
CA PRO A 61 14.23 6.29 13.12
C PRO A 61 13.81 7.64 13.74
N TYR A 62 12.72 8.25 13.24
CA TYR A 62 12.27 9.58 13.66
C TYR A 62 11.18 9.50 14.74
N THR A 63 10.85 10.64 15.36
CA THR A 63 9.78 10.70 16.36
C THR A 63 8.45 10.23 15.78
N ARG A 64 7.60 9.65 16.64
CA ARG A 64 6.27 9.16 16.25
C ARG A 64 5.41 10.23 15.56
N SER A 65 5.54 11.49 15.98
CA SER A 65 4.79 12.63 15.42
C SER A 65 5.19 12.94 13.98
N VAL A 66 6.50 13.00 13.69
CA VAL A 66 7.00 13.27 12.33
C VAL A 66 6.68 12.08 11.41
N THR A 67 6.86 10.86 11.90
CA THR A 67 6.59 9.63 11.16
C THR A 67 5.12 9.52 10.76
N SER A 68 4.20 9.75 11.71
CA SER A 68 2.76 9.68 11.44
C SER A 68 2.30 10.83 10.53
N GLY A 69 2.88 12.03 10.69
CA GLY A 69 2.63 13.17 9.81
C GLY A 69 3.04 12.90 8.36
N ALA A 70 4.27 12.44 8.14
CA ALA A 70 4.78 12.10 6.82
C ALA A 70 3.99 10.96 6.16
N TYR A 71 3.69 9.89 6.92
CA TYR A 71 2.88 8.78 6.42
C TYR A 71 1.47 9.23 5.98
N ASN A 72 0.78 10.01 6.83
CA ASN A 72 -0.54 10.51 6.48
C ASN A 72 -0.48 11.50 5.31
N PHE A 73 0.55 12.33 5.21
CA PHE A 73 0.73 13.23 4.08
C PHE A 73 0.79 12.47 2.76
N VAL A 74 1.65 11.46 2.64
CA VAL A 74 1.75 10.64 1.42
C VAL A 74 0.42 9.94 1.11
N ARG A 75 -0.24 9.40 2.14
CA ARG A 75 -1.54 8.72 1.99
C ARG A 75 -2.62 9.65 1.44
N TRP A 76 -2.75 10.85 2.00
CA TRP A 76 -3.75 11.82 1.56
C TRP A 76 -3.40 12.45 0.21
N LEU A 77 -2.11 12.65 -0.07
CA LEU A 77 -1.63 13.13 -1.36
C LEU A 77 -2.05 12.16 -2.47
N GLY A 78 -1.78 10.86 -2.31
CA GLY A 78 -2.23 9.83 -3.25
C GLY A 78 -3.76 9.81 -3.41
N ALA A 79 -4.49 9.94 -2.30
CA ALA A 79 -5.96 10.00 -2.33
C ALA A 79 -6.51 11.22 -3.07
N ALA A 80 -5.80 12.36 -3.06
CA ALA A 80 -6.19 13.56 -3.81
C ALA A 80 -5.97 13.40 -5.32
N PHE A 81 -4.87 12.74 -5.73
CA PHE A 81 -4.57 12.51 -7.14
C PHE A 81 -5.36 11.34 -7.75
N ALA A 82 -5.74 10.35 -6.95
CA ALA A 82 -6.38 9.13 -7.45
C ALA A 82 -7.66 9.39 -8.27
N PRO A 83 -8.62 10.25 -7.85
CA PRO A 83 -9.83 10.55 -8.62
C PRO A 83 -9.55 11.28 -9.94
N ILE A 84 -8.56 12.18 -9.95
CA ILE A 84 -8.20 12.96 -11.13
C ILE A 84 -7.63 12.02 -12.19
N VAL A 85 -6.68 11.18 -11.80
CA VAL A 85 -6.03 10.22 -12.70
C VAL A 85 -7.02 9.15 -13.15
N SER A 86 -7.83 8.60 -12.23
CA SER A 86 -8.82 7.57 -12.58
C SER A 86 -9.93 8.10 -13.49
N GLY A 87 -10.38 9.34 -13.28
CA GLY A 87 -11.37 10.00 -14.13
C GLY A 87 -10.87 10.17 -15.56
N LEU A 88 -9.68 10.77 -15.72
CA LEU A 88 -9.06 10.98 -17.05
C LEU A 88 -8.85 9.65 -17.80
N ILE A 89 -8.37 8.61 -17.11
CA ILE A 89 -8.18 7.28 -17.71
C ILE A 89 -9.52 6.66 -18.11
N SER A 90 -10.55 6.81 -17.26
CA SER A 90 -11.88 6.27 -17.53
C SER A 90 -12.53 6.94 -18.75
N GLU A 91 -12.32 8.23 -18.95
CA GLU A 91 -12.86 8.97 -20.10
C GLU A 91 -12.18 8.56 -21.42
N MET A 92 -10.86 8.36 -21.40
CA MET A 92 -10.09 8.06 -22.62
C MET A 92 -10.14 6.59 -23.04
N PHE A 93 -10.10 5.65 -22.08
CA PHE A 93 -9.94 4.22 -22.34
C PHE A 93 -11.16 3.38 -21.91
N GLY A 94 -12.08 3.96 -21.14
CA GLY A 94 -13.30 3.29 -20.66
C GLY A 94 -13.20 2.82 -19.20
N THR A 95 -14.35 2.46 -18.64
CA THR A 95 -14.57 2.27 -17.19
C THR A 95 -13.76 1.14 -16.54
N SER A 96 -13.22 0.19 -17.31
CA SER A 96 -12.45 -0.95 -16.78
C SER A 96 -10.96 -0.62 -16.59
N TYR A 97 -10.41 0.34 -17.32
CA TYR A 97 -8.97 0.65 -17.32
C TYR A 97 -8.45 1.26 -16.00
N PRO A 98 -9.21 2.10 -15.26
CA PRO A 98 -8.75 2.58 -13.96
C PRO A 98 -8.42 1.46 -12.97
N PHE A 99 -9.16 0.34 -13.02
CA PHE A 99 -8.89 -0.82 -12.17
C PHE A 99 -7.59 -1.53 -12.54
N ILE A 100 -7.28 -1.63 -13.83
CA ILE A 100 -6.01 -2.20 -14.31
C ILE A 100 -4.84 -1.32 -13.89
N VAL A 101 -4.98 0.01 -14.00
CA VAL A 101 -3.93 0.95 -13.56
C VAL A 101 -3.74 0.87 -12.05
N ALA A 102 -4.82 0.77 -11.27
CA ALA A 102 -4.74 0.52 -9.83
C ALA A 102 -4.02 -0.81 -9.51
N ALA A 103 -4.29 -1.87 -10.28
CA ALA A 103 -3.61 -3.16 -10.14
C ALA A 103 -2.10 -3.02 -10.40
N ILE A 104 -1.70 -2.33 -11.47
CA ILE A 104 -0.30 -2.06 -11.80
C ILE A 104 0.37 -1.27 -10.68
N LEU A 105 -0.26 -0.20 -10.18
CA LEU A 105 0.28 0.58 -9.06
C LEU A 105 0.44 -0.26 -7.79
N ALA A 106 -0.50 -1.15 -7.49
CA ALA A 106 -0.38 -2.07 -6.36
C ALA A 106 0.80 -3.05 -6.54
N VAL A 107 1.00 -3.58 -7.75
CA VAL A 107 2.15 -4.45 -8.07
C VAL A 107 3.47 -3.68 -7.98
N VAL A 108 3.52 -2.43 -8.46
CA VAL A 108 4.71 -1.57 -8.31
C VAL A 108 5.00 -1.31 -6.83
N GLY A 109 3.98 -1.00 -6.02
CA GLY A 109 4.13 -0.85 -4.57
C GLY A 109 4.67 -2.11 -3.91
N MET A 110 4.18 -3.29 -4.33
CA MET A 110 4.71 -4.58 -3.90
C MET A 110 6.17 -4.77 -4.32
N ALA A 111 6.52 -4.45 -5.57
CA ALA A 111 7.87 -4.54 -6.09
C ALA A 111 8.83 -3.62 -5.31
N LEU A 112 8.43 -2.38 -5.00
CA LEU A 112 9.23 -1.44 -4.20
C LEU A 112 9.51 -1.97 -2.78
N LEU A 113 8.53 -2.62 -2.16
CA LEU A 113 8.72 -3.28 -0.86
C LEU A 113 9.63 -4.51 -0.96
N PHE A 114 9.57 -5.25 -2.06
CA PHE A 114 10.43 -6.40 -2.33
C PHE A 114 11.87 -6.01 -2.67
N LEU A 115 12.05 -4.94 -3.45
CA LEU A 115 13.34 -4.44 -3.92
C LEU A 115 14.19 -3.85 -2.81
N LYS A 116 13.63 -3.66 -1.61
CA LYS A 116 14.38 -3.30 -0.41
C LYS A 116 15.07 -1.95 -0.63
N ILE A 117 14.34 -0.86 -0.36
CA ILE A 117 15.02 0.33 0.19
C ILE A 117 15.55 -0.14 1.54
N ILE A 118 16.75 -0.72 1.54
CA ILE A 118 17.63 -0.74 2.70
C ILE A 118 17.96 0.74 2.88
N PRO A 119 17.45 1.45 3.91
CA PRO A 119 18.08 2.68 4.28
C PRO A 119 19.46 2.25 4.78
N GLU A 120 20.48 2.64 4.02
CA GLU A 120 21.85 2.50 4.44
C GLU A 120 22.00 3.13 5.83
N HIS A 121 22.63 2.36 6.71
CA HIS A 121 22.62 2.53 8.14
C HIS A 121 23.53 3.70 8.56
N GLN A 122 23.08 4.51 9.53
CA GLN A 122 23.88 5.27 10.53
C GLN A 122 24.75 6.43 10.03
N THR A 123 24.48 7.61 10.59
CA THR A 123 25.57 8.47 11.07
C THR A 123 25.14 9.08 12.40
N LYS A 124 25.75 8.57 13.48
CA LYS A 124 26.17 9.22 14.74
C LYS A 124 25.48 10.56 15.08
N THR A 125 24.94 10.75 16.27
CA THR A 125 25.67 11.43 17.36
C THR A 125 25.08 11.03 18.73
N VAL A 126 25.66 9.99 19.32
CA VAL A 126 25.82 9.88 20.78
C VAL A 126 27.13 10.61 21.07
N GLU A 127 27.08 11.94 21.16
CA GLU A 127 28.23 12.82 21.48
C GLU A 127 27.74 14.28 21.62
N ALA A 128 26.97 14.55 22.67
CA ALA A 128 26.83 15.89 23.27
C ALA A 128 26.05 15.74 24.59
N THR A 129 26.58 14.92 25.48
CA THR A 129 26.39 15.08 26.92
C THR A 129 27.80 15.30 27.46
N GLU A 130 28.25 16.54 27.40
CA GLU A 130 29.21 17.14 28.34
C GLU A 130 28.67 18.52 28.71
#